data_AF-M9LRR1-F1
#
_entry.id   AF-M9LRR1-F1
#
_cell.length_a   1.000
_cell.length_b   1.000
_cell.length_c   1.000
_cell.angle_alpha   90.00
_cell.angle_beta   90.00
_cell.angle_gamma   90.00
#
_symmetry.space_group_name_H-M   'P 1'
#
loop_
_entity.id
_entity.type
_entity.pdbx_description
1 polymer ?
#
loop_
_entity_poly.entity_id
_entity_poly.type
_entity_poly.pdbx_seq_one_letter_code
_entity_poly.pdbx_strand_id
1 'polypeptide(L)'
;MSKEDDRFTVIVSKPEKLEKIAGLSGVHEIEPLTPNVYKVKTTSTERDHAMAMIRSENVNVVSHHAYRPQGTEGTIYYLTDEIAIQFKPEATPDRIEQLLHKYKVNLVLTYDEMPFTCLAAVTADSNENPIKIANRLAEEQEVAYAEPNMINRFQAMYMPTDELFLRQWHLHTTADKPFLVKTASVFAPEAWDVTNGDRRIVVAVIDDGFDLTHPDLQGPGKIVSPRDYVDGDLQPLPVGENYHGTPCAGVAVAEDNGQGVVGIAPGCAFMPVRVNIDQLSDHNLKIIFDEVAKVADVISCSWGPPPTHAPLHSTVKDTFTRIATSGGPRRKGCVICFAAANFNAPINAPNHTGFLWRDYKGRFRKTDGPIENGFAVHPHVVTVAASTSQNRHAEYSNWGQEISVCAPSNNFNPM
;
A
#
# COMPACT_ATOMS: atom_id res chain seq x y z
N MET A 1 -28.96 16.82 4.39
CA MET A 1 -28.03 16.68 3.24
C MET A 1 -28.29 17.78 2.23
N SER A 2 -27.27 18.22 1.49
CA SER A 2 -27.39 19.11 0.32
C SER A 2 -27.32 18.28 -0.97
N LYS A 3 -27.97 18.77 -2.03
CA LYS A 3 -27.85 18.16 -3.37
C LYS A 3 -26.50 18.54 -3.98
N GLU A 4 -25.85 17.60 -4.64
CA GLU A 4 -24.70 17.89 -5.52
C GLU A 4 -25.19 18.64 -6.75
N ASP A 5 -24.51 19.73 -7.12
CA ASP A 5 -24.87 20.60 -8.25
C ASP A 5 -24.42 20.07 -9.60
N ASP A 6 -23.37 19.25 -9.65
CA ASP A 6 -22.73 18.81 -10.88
C ASP A 6 -22.96 17.32 -11.22
N ARG A 7 -23.72 16.57 -10.41
CA ARG A 7 -23.93 15.14 -10.66
C ARG A 7 -25.22 14.61 -10.08
N PHE A 8 -25.68 13.50 -10.63
CA PHE A 8 -26.87 12.80 -10.19
C PHE A 8 -26.80 11.31 -10.56
N THR A 9 -27.80 10.55 -10.12
CA THR A 9 -27.91 9.12 -10.36
C THR A 9 -29.02 8.82 -11.36
N VAL A 10 -28.79 7.82 -12.22
CA VAL A 10 -29.83 7.20 -13.07
C VAL A 10 -29.92 5.71 -12.81
N ILE A 11 -31.13 5.17 -12.89
CA ILE A 11 -31.41 3.75 -12.67
C ILE A 11 -31.86 3.13 -13.98
N VAL A 12 -31.01 2.27 -14.53
CA VAL A 12 -31.14 1.73 -15.87
C VAL A 12 -31.13 0.21 -15.80
N SER A 13 -32.30 -0.40 -16.00
CA SER A 13 -32.47 -1.86 -16.08
C SER A 13 -32.20 -2.44 -17.47
N LYS A 14 -32.02 -1.57 -18.47
CA LYS A 14 -31.90 -1.93 -19.89
C LYS A 14 -30.72 -1.18 -20.53
N PRO A 15 -29.61 -1.85 -20.87
CA PRO A 15 -28.38 -1.21 -21.33
C PRO A 15 -28.56 -0.26 -22.52
N GLU A 16 -29.49 -0.54 -23.44
CA GLU A 16 -29.76 0.31 -24.61
C GLU A 16 -30.22 1.73 -24.26
N LYS A 17 -30.70 1.96 -23.03
CA LYS A 17 -31.05 3.31 -22.57
C LYS A 17 -29.82 4.14 -22.21
N LEU A 18 -28.67 3.53 -21.92
CA LEU A 18 -27.44 4.25 -21.59
C LEU A 18 -26.92 5.06 -22.78
N GLU A 19 -26.95 4.49 -23.99
CA GLU A 19 -26.55 5.19 -25.21
C GLU A 19 -27.42 6.43 -25.46
N LYS A 20 -28.73 6.32 -25.21
CA LYS A 20 -29.64 7.47 -25.30
C LYS A 20 -29.31 8.55 -24.29
N ILE A 21 -28.98 8.18 -23.05
CA ILE A 21 -28.61 9.14 -21.99
C ILE A 21 -27.29 9.83 -22.34
N ALA A 22 -26.30 9.08 -22.84
CA ALA A 22 -24.99 9.60 -23.19
C ALA A 22 -25.05 10.67 -24.30
N GLY A 23 -26.05 10.60 -25.19
CA GLY A 23 -26.28 11.59 -26.25
C GLY A 23 -27.05 12.85 -25.83
N LEU A 24 -27.49 12.96 -24.56
CA LEU A 24 -28.27 14.12 -24.10
C LEU A 24 -27.39 15.32 -23.79
N SER A 25 -27.93 16.52 -24.07
CA SER A 25 -27.29 17.78 -23.70
C SER A 25 -27.07 17.87 -22.19
N GLY A 26 -25.85 18.26 -21.79
CA GLY A 26 -25.45 18.42 -20.39
C GLY A 26 -24.98 17.15 -19.70
N VAL A 27 -24.99 16.00 -20.37
CA VAL A 27 -24.38 14.74 -19.90
C VAL A 27 -22.94 14.67 -20.41
N HIS A 28 -21.97 14.68 -19.49
CA HIS A 28 -20.54 14.62 -19.85
C HIS A 28 -19.93 13.24 -19.65
N GLU A 29 -20.36 12.52 -18.63
CA GLU A 29 -19.82 11.20 -18.30
C GLU A 29 -20.87 10.34 -17.61
N ILE A 30 -20.85 9.04 -17.89
CA ILE A 30 -21.68 8.03 -17.23
C ILE A 30 -20.76 6.94 -16.71
N GLU A 31 -20.79 6.70 -15.40
CA GLU A 31 -19.99 5.66 -14.74
C GLU A 31 -20.91 4.70 -13.96
N PRO A 32 -20.74 3.38 -14.07
CA PRO A 32 -21.50 2.43 -13.27
C PRO A 32 -21.12 2.54 -11.78
N LEU A 33 -22.12 2.53 -10.91
CA LEU A 33 -21.98 2.43 -9.45
C LEU A 33 -22.34 1.02 -8.96
N THR A 34 -23.36 0.42 -9.57
CA THR A 34 -23.78 -0.98 -9.44
C THR A 34 -24.26 -1.45 -10.83
N PRO A 35 -24.66 -2.73 -11.02
CA PRO A 35 -25.13 -3.19 -12.34
C PRO A 35 -26.26 -2.35 -12.97
N ASN A 36 -27.14 -1.77 -12.14
CA ASN A 36 -28.32 -1.04 -12.61
C ASN A 36 -28.31 0.45 -12.25
N VAL A 37 -27.32 0.93 -11.49
CA VAL A 37 -27.27 2.31 -10.99
C VAL A 37 -26.02 2.98 -11.51
N TYR A 38 -26.19 4.14 -12.15
CA TYR A 38 -25.10 4.87 -12.81
C TYR A 38 -25.03 6.30 -12.30
N LYS A 39 -23.82 6.79 -12.12
CA LYS A 39 -23.53 8.20 -11.88
C LYS A 39 -23.45 8.92 -13.22
N VAL A 40 -24.15 10.05 -13.33
CA VAL A 40 -24.05 10.98 -14.44
C VAL A 40 -23.36 12.25 -13.98
N LYS A 41 -22.26 12.63 -14.63
CA LYS A 41 -21.60 13.92 -14.42
C LYS A 41 -22.13 14.96 -15.41
N THR A 42 -22.32 16.17 -14.89
CA THR A 42 -22.81 17.37 -15.56
C THR A 42 -21.94 18.56 -15.13
N THR A 43 -22.20 19.77 -15.65
CA THR A 43 -21.74 20.99 -14.97
C THR A 43 -22.76 21.43 -13.92
N SER A 44 -22.34 22.30 -12.99
CA SER A 44 -23.21 22.83 -11.92
C SER A 44 -24.48 23.55 -12.43
N THR A 45 -24.49 24.00 -13.69
CA THR A 45 -25.63 24.67 -14.32
C THR A 45 -26.51 23.76 -15.17
N GLU A 46 -26.04 22.56 -15.52
CA GLU A 46 -26.71 21.67 -16.49
C GLU A 46 -27.49 20.52 -15.84
N ARG A 47 -27.18 20.16 -14.59
CA ARG A 47 -27.77 19.01 -13.87
C ARG A 47 -29.28 18.93 -13.99
N ASP A 48 -29.99 20.00 -13.65
CA ASP A 48 -31.46 19.96 -13.60
C ASP A 48 -32.09 19.83 -14.99
N HIS A 49 -31.46 20.43 -16.01
CA HIS A 49 -31.88 20.27 -17.39
C HIS A 49 -31.65 18.84 -17.89
N ALA A 50 -30.47 18.27 -17.65
CA ALA A 50 -30.16 16.89 -18.02
C ALA A 50 -31.09 15.89 -17.32
N MET A 51 -31.36 16.09 -16.02
CA MET A 51 -32.32 15.28 -15.27
C MET A 51 -33.74 15.35 -15.84
N ALA A 52 -34.19 16.53 -16.29
CA ALA A 52 -35.49 16.70 -16.93
C ALA A 52 -35.59 15.95 -18.27
N MET A 53 -34.53 16.02 -19.08
CA MET A 53 -34.46 15.29 -20.36
C MET A 53 -34.51 13.77 -20.16
N ILE A 54 -33.82 13.25 -19.15
CA ILE A 54 -33.79 11.81 -18.83
C ILE A 54 -35.15 11.29 -18.34
N ARG A 55 -35.91 12.13 -17.64
CA ARG A 55 -37.27 11.81 -17.18
C ARG A 55 -38.34 11.99 -18.26
N SER A 56 -38.00 12.61 -19.39
CA SER A 56 -38.95 12.79 -20.50
C SER A 56 -39.39 11.44 -21.07
N GLU A 57 -40.57 11.41 -21.69
CA GLU A 57 -41.15 10.19 -22.29
C GLU A 57 -40.21 9.51 -23.30
N ASN A 58 -39.31 10.27 -23.94
CA ASN A 58 -38.35 9.77 -24.92
C ASN A 58 -37.30 8.83 -24.33
N VAL A 59 -36.95 9.00 -23.05
CA VAL A 59 -35.92 8.22 -22.36
C VAL A 59 -36.56 7.37 -21.25
N ASN A 60 -37.42 8.00 -20.45
CA ASN A 60 -38.20 7.41 -19.37
C ASN A 60 -37.32 6.57 -18.42
N VAL A 61 -36.37 7.25 -17.78
CA VAL A 61 -35.43 6.67 -16.83
C VAL A 61 -35.55 7.39 -15.49
N VAL A 62 -35.58 6.61 -14.40
CA VAL A 62 -35.60 7.17 -13.05
C VAL A 62 -34.27 7.85 -12.80
N SER A 63 -34.34 9.09 -12.31
CA SER A 63 -33.16 9.86 -11.92
C SER A 63 -33.33 10.50 -10.56
N HIS A 64 -32.28 10.47 -9.76
CA HIS A 64 -32.24 11.03 -8.41
C HIS A 64 -31.01 11.90 -8.23
N HIS A 65 -31.11 12.96 -7.42
CA HIS A 65 -29.94 13.78 -7.13
C HIS A 65 -28.91 12.96 -6.36
N ALA A 66 -27.63 13.27 -6.53
CA ALA A 66 -26.62 12.87 -5.56
C ALA A 66 -26.64 13.83 -4.36
N TYR A 67 -26.22 13.36 -3.19
CA TYR A 67 -26.31 14.12 -1.95
C TYR A 67 -25.00 14.11 -1.18
N ARG A 68 -24.75 15.19 -0.45
CA ARG A 68 -23.63 15.36 0.48
C ARG A 68 -24.16 15.67 1.88
N PRO A 69 -23.66 15.02 2.94
CA PRO A 69 -23.95 15.43 4.31
C PRO A 69 -23.45 16.86 4.58
N GLN A 70 -24.12 17.58 5.48
CA GLN A 70 -23.67 18.92 5.84
C GLN A 70 -22.34 18.84 6.60
N GLY A 71 -21.38 19.69 6.23
CA GLY A 71 -20.08 19.76 6.90
C GLY A 71 -19.07 18.66 6.53
N THR A 72 -19.40 17.79 5.56
CA THR A 72 -18.48 16.74 5.08
C THR A 72 -18.01 17.06 3.66
N GLU A 73 -16.77 17.52 3.54
CA GLU A 73 -16.12 17.70 2.23
C GLU A 73 -15.67 16.32 1.70
N GLY A 74 -16.02 16.00 0.44
CA GLY A 74 -15.63 14.73 -0.20
C GLY A 74 -16.59 13.54 -0.06
N THR A 75 -17.50 13.52 0.92
CA THR A 75 -18.51 12.45 1.05
C THR A 75 -19.68 12.66 0.10
N ILE A 76 -19.93 11.70 -0.80
CA ILE A 76 -21.04 11.78 -1.76
C ILE A 76 -21.82 10.47 -1.74
N TYR A 77 -23.13 10.58 -1.53
CA TYR A 77 -24.09 9.48 -1.63
C TYR A 77 -24.86 9.55 -2.94
N TYR A 78 -24.97 8.41 -3.62
CA TYR A 78 -25.83 8.22 -4.77
C TYR A 78 -27.05 7.42 -4.36
N LEU A 79 -28.25 7.88 -4.69
CA LEU A 79 -29.48 7.18 -4.33
C LEU A 79 -29.76 6.02 -5.29
N THR A 80 -30.14 4.85 -4.77
CA THR A 80 -30.93 3.87 -5.52
C THR A 80 -32.40 4.29 -5.51
N ASP A 81 -33.32 3.48 -6.02
CA ASP A 81 -34.78 3.61 -5.88
C ASP A 81 -35.33 2.87 -4.66
N GLU A 82 -34.48 2.30 -3.81
CA GLU A 82 -34.91 1.41 -2.74
C GLU A 82 -34.84 2.09 -1.36
N ILE A 83 -35.64 1.59 -0.42
CA ILE A 83 -35.74 2.04 0.96
C ILE A 83 -35.70 0.79 1.85
N ALA A 84 -34.79 0.78 2.82
CA ALA A 84 -34.81 -0.19 3.90
C ALA A 84 -35.80 0.28 4.97
N ILE A 85 -36.76 -0.57 5.34
CA ILE A 85 -37.80 -0.24 6.31
C ILE A 85 -37.80 -1.31 7.39
N GLN A 86 -37.70 -0.90 8.65
CA GLN A 86 -37.99 -1.77 9.78
C GLN A 86 -39.28 -1.31 10.44
N PHE A 87 -40.21 -2.25 10.58
CA PHE A 87 -41.45 -2.04 11.31
C PHE A 87 -41.29 -2.44 12.77
N LYS A 88 -42.08 -1.84 13.65
CA LYS A 88 -42.14 -2.22 15.06
C LYS A 88 -42.81 -3.59 15.19
N PRO A 89 -42.47 -4.39 16.22
CA PRO A 89 -43.01 -5.75 16.40
C PRO A 89 -44.55 -5.82 16.44
N GLU A 90 -45.21 -4.75 16.87
CA GLU A 90 -46.67 -4.60 16.92
C GLU A 90 -47.34 -4.31 15.56
N ALA A 91 -46.57 -4.03 14.51
CA ALA A 91 -47.10 -3.78 13.17
C ALA A 91 -47.69 -5.06 12.57
N THR A 92 -48.99 -5.07 12.28
CA THR A 92 -49.63 -6.23 11.64
C THR A 92 -49.29 -6.31 10.15
N PRO A 93 -49.28 -7.51 9.55
CA PRO A 93 -49.04 -7.68 8.11
C PRO A 93 -49.96 -6.80 7.23
N ASP A 94 -51.26 -6.73 7.55
CA ASP A 94 -52.21 -5.88 6.83
C ASP A 94 -51.84 -4.40 6.92
N ARG A 95 -51.32 -3.95 8.07
CA ARG A 95 -50.90 -2.57 8.26
C ARG A 95 -49.62 -2.25 7.49
N ILE A 96 -48.68 -3.19 7.44
CA ILE A 96 -47.47 -3.09 6.62
C ILE A 96 -47.87 -2.96 5.14
N GLU A 97 -48.75 -3.81 4.64
CA GLU A 97 -49.23 -3.76 3.26
C GLU A 97 -49.93 -2.43 2.93
N GLN A 98 -50.78 -1.93 3.85
CA GLN A 98 -51.42 -0.61 3.71
C GLN A 98 -50.41 0.53 3.64
N LEU A 99 -49.32 0.48 4.43
CA LEU A 99 -48.28 1.50 4.39
C LEU A 99 -47.51 1.44 3.06
N LEU A 100 -47.11 0.25 2.60
CA LEU A 100 -46.43 0.09 1.32
C LEU A 100 -47.31 0.62 0.16
N HIS A 101 -48.61 0.31 0.18
CA HIS A 101 -49.56 0.84 -0.81
C HIS A 101 -49.77 2.36 -0.69
N LYS A 102 -49.92 2.90 0.54
CA LYS A 102 -50.06 4.34 0.81
C LYS A 102 -48.89 5.14 0.23
N TYR A 103 -47.67 4.64 0.40
CA TYR A 103 -46.45 5.27 -0.08
C TYR A 103 -46.04 4.86 -1.48
N LYS A 104 -46.82 3.97 -2.12
CA LYS A 104 -46.61 3.47 -3.47
C LYS A 104 -45.20 2.92 -3.67
N VAL A 105 -44.78 2.09 -2.71
CA VAL A 105 -43.52 1.34 -2.77
C VAL A 105 -43.84 -0.14 -2.94
N ASN A 106 -43.06 -0.82 -3.77
CA ASN A 106 -43.20 -2.25 -4.00
C ASN A 106 -42.21 -3.01 -3.12
N LEU A 107 -42.68 -4.05 -2.43
CA LEU A 107 -41.80 -4.95 -1.69
C LEU A 107 -40.81 -5.62 -2.65
N VAL A 108 -39.52 -5.49 -2.36
CA VAL A 108 -38.42 -6.15 -3.10
C VAL A 108 -38.07 -7.47 -2.41
N LEU A 109 -37.75 -7.39 -1.12
CA LEU A 109 -37.44 -8.56 -0.29
C LEU A 109 -37.67 -8.29 1.20
N THR A 110 -37.71 -9.36 1.98
CA THR A 110 -37.64 -9.33 3.45
C THR A 110 -36.29 -9.87 3.92
N TYR A 111 -35.76 -9.34 5.02
CA TYR A 111 -34.48 -9.78 5.57
C TYR A 111 -34.71 -10.86 6.63
N ASP A 112 -34.36 -12.11 6.31
CA ASP A 112 -34.62 -13.25 7.21
C ASP A 112 -33.92 -13.12 8.58
N GLU A 113 -32.70 -12.58 8.59
CA GLU A 113 -31.88 -12.37 9.79
C GLU A 113 -32.30 -11.11 10.60
N MET A 114 -33.22 -10.29 10.07
CA MET A 114 -33.67 -9.03 10.67
C MET A 114 -35.20 -8.98 10.72
N PRO A 115 -35.82 -9.40 11.84
CA PRO A 115 -37.28 -9.43 11.98
C PRO A 115 -37.94 -8.09 11.61
N PHE A 116 -39.11 -8.17 10.98
CA PHE A 116 -39.92 -7.01 10.58
C PHE A 116 -39.20 -6.01 9.66
N THR A 117 -38.15 -6.45 8.96
CA THR A 117 -37.33 -5.59 8.10
C THR A 117 -37.49 -6.00 6.64
N CYS A 118 -37.71 -5.03 5.77
CA CYS A 118 -37.82 -5.24 4.34
C CYS A 118 -37.07 -4.19 3.53
N LEU A 119 -36.83 -4.52 2.27
CA LEU A 119 -36.40 -3.59 1.23
C LEU A 119 -37.59 -3.34 0.31
N ALA A 120 -37.92 -2.07 0.06
CA ALA A 120 -39.00 -1.68 -0.83
C ALA A 120 -38.52 -0.68 -1.88
N ALA A 121 -38.95 -0.84 -3.13
CA ALA A 121 -38.59 0.02 -4.24
C ALA A 121 -39.67 1.08 -4.47
N VAL A 122 -39.24 2.32 -4.65
CA VAL A 122 -40.08 3.46 -5.02
C VAL A 122 -40.58 3.28 -6.45
N THR A 123 -41.89 3.45 -6.64
CA THR A 123 -42.50 3.36 -7.97
C THR A 123 -42.56 4.72 -8.66
N ALA A 124 -42.76 4.72 -9.99
CA ALA A 124 -43.01 5.94 -10.75
C ALA A 124 -44.22 6.73 -10.22
N ASP A 125 -45.23 6.05 -9.67
CA ASP A 125 -46.47 6.67 -9.18
C ASP A 125 -46.30 7.42 -7.85
N SER A 126 -45.17 7.21 -7.17
CA SER A 126 -44.87 7.88 -5.89
C SER A 126 -44.66 9.39 -6.04
N ASN A 127 -44.24 9.87 -7.23
CA ASN A 127 -43.88 11.27 -7.51
C ASN A 127 -42.84 11.88 -6.55
N GLU A 128 -42.19 11.07 -5.74
CA GLU A 128 -41.22 11.48 -4.73
C GLU A 128 -39.95 10.64 -4.84
N ASN A 129 -38.83 11.15 -4.35
CA ASN A 129 -37.60 10.37 -4.33
C ASN A 129 -37.53 9.53 -3.03
N PRO A 130 -36.66 8.51 -2.99
CA PRO A 130 -36.52 7.62 -1.84
C PRO A 130 -36.23 8.34 -0.52
N ILE A 131 -35.46 9.43 -0.51
CA ILE A 131 -35.23 10.21 0.72
C ILE A 131 -36.54 10.75 1.28
N LYS A 132 -37.38 11.37 0.43
CA LYS A 132 -38.62 11.98 0.90
C LYS A 132 -39.59 10.93 1.41
N ILE A 133 -39.71 9.81 0.69
CA ILE A 133 -40.59 8.71 1.09
C ILE A 133 -40.08 8.06 2.38
N ALA A 134 -38.77 7.84 2.52
CA ALA A 134 -38.17 7.33 3.74
C ALA A 134 -38.44 8.26 4.93
N ASN A 135 -38.28 9.58 4.77
CA ASN A 135 -38.61 10.54 5.84
C ASN A 135 -40.08 10.46 6.27
N ARG A 136 -41.02 10.34 5.33
CA ARG A 136 -42.45 10.21 5.64
C ARG A 136 -42.79 8.87 6.29
N LEU A 137 -42.20 7.78 5.80
CA LEU A 137 -42.34 6.45 6.41
C LEU A 137 -41.81 6.46 7.84
N ALA A 138 -40.69 7.12 8.11
CA ALA A 138 -40.11 7.23 9.45
C ALA A 138 -41.00 8.02 10.43
N GLU A 139 -41.97 8.80 9.95
CA GLU A 139 -42.98 9.49 10.77
C GLU A 139 -44.18 8.59 11.12
N GLU A 140 -44.35 7.42 10.49
CA GLU A 140 -45.45 6.49 10.80
C GLU A 140 -45.24 5.80 12.14
N GLN A 141 -46.32 5.64 12.90
CA GLN A 141 -46.25 5.10 14.26
C GLN A 141 -45.72 3.66 14.28
N GLU A 142 -45.99 2.87 13.24
CA GLU A 142 -45.61 1.47 13.12
C GLU A 142 -44.22 1.25 12.53
N VAL A 143 -43.54 2.31 12.08
CA VAL A 143 -42.20 2.24 11.51
C VAL A 143 -41.17 2.56 12.59
N ALA A 144 -40.21 1.67 12.79
CA ALA A 144 -39.08 1.88 13.69
C ALA A 144 -38.01 2.76 13.02
N TYR A 145 -37.69 2.47 11.76
CA TYR A 145 -36.91 3.35 10.89
C TYR A 145 -37.25 3.10 9.42
N ALA A 146 -37.01 4.11 8.59
CA ALA A 146 -37.01 4.00 7.14
C ALA A 146 -35.85 4.82 6.58
N GLU A 147 -34.97 4.18 5.84
CA GLU A 147 -33.73 4.79 5.33
C GLU A 147 -33.60 4.52 3.83
N PRO A 148 -33.26 5.53 3.01
CA PRO A 148 -33.00 5.31 1.60
C PRO A 148 -31.77 4.40 1.44
N ASN A 149 -31.83 3.45 0.51
CA ASN A 149 -30.67 2.67 0.13
C ASN A 149 -29.73 3.56 -0.72
N MET A 150 -28.52 3.79 -0.22
CA MET A 150 -27.56 4.72 -0.82
C MET A 150 -26.24 4.03 -1.10
N ILE A 151 -25.66 4.35 -2.25
CA ILE A 151 -24.32 3.91 -2.62
C ILE A 151 -23.31 4.97 -2.18
N ASN A 152 -22.39 4.57 -1.32
CA ASN A 152 -21.19 5.34 -0.99
C ASN A 152 -20.03 4.94 -1.92
N ARG A 153 -19.05 5.81 -2.12
CA ARG A 153 -17.83 5.46 -2.84
C ARG A 153 -16.92 4.64 -1.94
N PHE A 154 -16.64 3.40 -2.34
CA PHE A 154 -15.49 2.66 -1.82
C PHE A 154 -14.32 2.91 -2.78
N GLN A 155 -13.19 3.37 -2.24
CA GLN A 155 -11.95 3.42 -3.00
C GLN A 155 -11.33 2.02 -2.93
N ALA A 156 -10.97 1.45 -4.09
CA ALA A 156 -10.16 0.25 -4.12
C ALA A 156 -8.78 0.60 -3.54
N MET A 157 -8.34 -0.16 -2.53
CA MET A 157 -6.96 -0.10 -2.05
C MET A 157 -6.04 -0.57 -3.18
N TYR A 158 -4.91 0.11 -3.35
CA TYR A 158 -3.94 -0.27 -4.37
C TYR A 158 -3.35 -1.65 -4.03
N MET A 159 -3.38 -2.54 -5.03
CA MET A 159 -2.83 -3.89 -4.95
C MET A 159 -2.10 -4.18 -6.27
N PRO A 160 -0.79 -4.48 -6.24
CA PRO A 160 -0.03 -4.87 -7.41
C PRO A 160 -0.63 -6.11 -8.09
N THR A 161 -0.43 -6.20 -9.40
CA THR A 161 -0.93 -7.33 -10.20
C THR A 161 0.10 -8.43 -10.44
N ASP A 162 1.32 -8.25 -9.93
CA ASP A 162 2.44 -9.18 -10.10
C ASP A 162 2.12 -10.57 -9.55
N GLU A 163 2.44 -11.59 -10.35
CA GLU A 163 2.02 -12.99 -10.14
C GLU A 163 2.45 -13.56 -8.77
N LEU A 164 3.57 -13.08 -8.21
CA LEU A 164 4.12 -13.55 -6.94
C LEU A 164 3.84 -12.61 -5.77
N PHE A 165 3.17 -11.47 -5.96
CA PHE A 165 2.89 -10.52 -4.89
C PHE A 165 2.15 -11.17 -3.71
N LEU A 166 1.16 -12.03 -3.98
CA LEU A 166 0.42 -12.75 -2.93
C LEU A 166 1.29 -13.75 -2.13
N ARG A 167 2.51 -14.04 -2.58
CA ARG A 167 3.50 -14.84 -1.84
C ARG A 167 4.45 -13.97 -0.99
N GLN A 168 4.47 -12.66 -1.19
CA GLN A 168 5.28 -11.70 -0.46
C GLN A 168 4.61 -11.29 0.85
N TRP A 169 4.45 -12.25 1.76
CA TRP A 169 3.82 -12.05 3.06
C TRP A 169 4.44 -10.87 3.85
N HIS A 170 5.73 -10.58 3.64
CA HIS A 170 6.45 -9.49 4.27
C HIS A 170 5.90 -8.11 3.88
N LEU A 171 5.32 -7.97 2.68
CA LEU A 171 4.67 -6.74 2.21
C LEU A 171 3.24 -6.64 2.69
N HIS A 172 2.48 -7.74 2.59
CA HIS A 172 1.06 -7.73 2.90
C HIS A 172 0.57 -9.10 3.42
N THR A 173 -0.18 -9.06 4.53
CA THR A 173 -0.88 -10.22 5.07
C THR A 173 -2.29 -9.81 5.53
N THR A 174 -3.34 -10.44 4.96
CA THR A 174 -4.74 -10.08 5.22
C THR A 174 -5.36 -10.76 6.44
N ALA A 175 -4.78 -11.87 6.92
CA ALA A 175 -5.33 -12.65 8.02
C ALA A 175 -4.26 -13.52 8.69
N ASP A 176 -4.50 -13.89 9.94
CA ASP A 176 -3.70 -14.88 10.63
C ASP A 176 -3.82 -16.25 9.94
N LYS A 177 -2.67 -16.91 9.74
CA LYS A 177 -2.55 -18.27 9.20
C LYS A 177 -1.63 -19.08 10.13
N PRO A 178 -1.64 -20.42 10.06
CA PRO A 178 -0.63 -21.21 10.76
C PRO A 178 0.78 -20.71 10.40
N PHE A 179 1.55 -20.33 11.43
CA PHE A 179 2.92 -19.80 11.30
C PHE A 179 3.07 -18.44 10.58
N LEU A 180 1.99 -17.70 10.36
CA LEU A 180 2.02 -16.32 9.83
C LEU A 180 0.96 -15.46 10.54
N VAL A 181 1.38 -14.45 11.27
CA VAL A 181 0.46 -13.52 11.94
C VAL A 181 0.24 -12.28 11.07
N LYS A 182 -0.98 -11.73 11.07
CA LYS A 182 -1.35 -10.57 10.24
C LYS A 182 -0.51 -9.32 10.50
N THR A 183 0.07 -9.21 11.69
CA THR A 183 0.92 -8.08 12.10
C THR A 183 2.38 -8.23 11.71
N ALA A 184 2.76 -9.31 11.01
CA ALA A 184 4.14 -9.56 10.63
C ALA A 184 4.58 -8.82 9.35
N SER A 185 3.65 -8.31 8.54
CA SER A 185 3.96 -7.56 7.31
C SER A 185 4.23 -6.07 7.58
N VAL A 186 4.80 -5.37 6.60
CA VAL A 186 5.02 -3.91 6.67
C VAL A 186 3.83 -3.06 6.22
N PHE A 187 2.69 -3.67 5.87
CA PHE A 187 1.48 -2.95 5.41
C PHE A 187 1.75 -2.09 4.17
N ALA A 188 2.38 -2.70 3.16
CA ALA A 188 2.82 -1.99 1.96
C ALA A 188 1.65 -1.40 1.14
N PRO A 189 0.52 -2.10 0.91
CA PRO A 189 -0.65 -1.52 0.20
C PRO A 189 -1.14 -0.20 0.80
N GLU A 190 -1.19 -0.12 2.13
CA GLU A 190 -1.61 1.08 2.84
C GLU A 190 -0.62 2.25 2.64
N ALA A 191 0.68 1.96 2.51
CA ALA A 191 1.68 2.96 2.16
C ALA A 191 1.61 3.36 0.68
N TRP A 192 1.31 2.41 -0.21
CA TRP A 192 1.19 2.62 -1.65
C TRP A 192 -0.04 3.43 -2.05
N ASP A 193 -1.10 3.40 -1.24
CA ASP A 193 -2.22 4.36 -1.36
C ASP A 193 -1.76 5.83 -1.20
N VAL A 194 -0.59 6.07 -0.59
CA VAL A 194 0.06 7.39 -0.53
C VAL A 194 1.07 7.58 -1.67
N THR A 195 2.01 6.66 -1.83
CA THR A 195 3.00 6.69 -2.92
C THR A 195 3.72 5.35 -3.09
N ASN A 196 4.03 5.02 -4.34
CA ASN A 196 4.88 3.87 -4.69
C ASN A 196 6.36 4.25 -4.79
N GLY A 197 6.70 5.49 -4.43
CA GLY A 197 7.98 6.11 -4.74
C GLY A 197 7.95 6.91 -6.04
N ASP A 198 9.07 7.52 -6.37
CA ASP A 198 9.22 8.39 -7.54
C ASP A 198 10.63 8.18 -8.13
N ARG A 199 10.76 8.18 -9.46
CA ARG A 199 12.04 7.95 -10.16
C ARG A 199 13.13 8.97 -9.79
N ARG A 200 12.76 10.12 -9.23
CA ARG A 200 13.68 11.14 -8.69
C ARG A 200 14.28 10.77 -7.32
N ILE A 201 13.76 9.73 -6.67
CA ILE A 201 14.31 9.14 -5.45
C ILE A 201 15.17 7.95 -5.88
N VAL A 202 16.47 8.05 -5.61
CA VAL A 202 17.44 7.02 -6.00
C VAL A 202 17.80 6.16 -4.79
N VAL A 203 17.54 4.86 -4.90
CA VAL A 203 17.95 3.84 -3.92
C VAL A 203 19.20 3.14 -4.44
N ALA A 204 20.33 3.38 -3.77
CA ALA A 204 21.56 2.64 -4.03
C ALA A 204 21.59 1.35 -3.22
N VAL A 205 21.91 0.24 -3.87
CA VAL A 205 22.22 -1.03 -3.22
C VAL A 205 23.70 -1.29 -3.44
N ILE A 206 24.47 -1.35 -2.35
CA ILE A 206 25.91 -1.60 -2.38
C ILE A 206 26.13 -3.06 -1.98
N ASP A 207 26.44 -3.93 -2.95
CA ASP A 207 26.48 -5.39 -2.77
C ASP A 207 27.45 -6.07 -3.75
N ASP A 208 27.37 -7.40 -3.89
CA ASP A 208 28.34 -8.24 -4.60
C ASP A 208 28.17 -8.33 -6.14
N GLY A 209 27.02 -7.90 -6.66
CA GLY A 209 26.69 -7.86 -8.08
C GLY A 209 25.18 -7.96 -8.35
N PHE A 210 24.78 -7.62 -9.58
CA PHE A 210 23.37 -7.49 -9.96
C PHE A 210 23.11 -8.04 -11.37
N ASP A 211 22.08 -8.89 -11.50
CA ASP A 211 21.51 -9.21 -12.80
C ASP A 211 20.72 -8.01 -13.32
N LEU A 212 21.41 -7.15 -14.07
CA LEU A 212 20.82 -5.97 -14.68
C LEU A 212 19.90 -6.30 -15.86
N THR A 213 19.69 -7.57 -16.20
CA THR A 213 18.72 -8.00 -17.23
C THR A 213 17.44 -8.57 -16.62
N HIS A 214 17.38 -8.69 -15.29
CA HIS A 214 16.19 -9.18 -14.60
C HIS A 214 14.97 -8.30 -14.93
N PRO A 215 13.85 -8.86 -15.39
CA PRO A 215 12.76 -8.08 -15.97
C PRO A 215 12.09 -7.14 -14.95
N ASP A 216 12.04 -7.51 -13.67
CA ASP A 216 11.53 -6.65 -12.60
C ASP A 216 12.47 -5.47 -12.26
N LEU A 217 13.62 -5.34 -12.94
CA LEU A 217 14.55 -4.21 -12.82
C LEU A 217 14.65 -3.41 -14.14
N GLN A 218 13.83 -3.69 -15.15
CA GLN A 218 13.93 -3.11 -16.50
C GLN A 218 12.97 -1.94 -16.80
N GLY A 219 12.23 -1.42 -15.82
CA GLY A 219 11.32 -0.32 -16.11
C GLY A 219 12.05 0.96 -16.58
N PRO A 220 11.39 1.82 -17.37
CA PRO A 220 12.01 3.04 -17.87
C PRO A 220 12.52 3.93 -16.74
N GLY A 221 13.82 4.25 -16.79
CA GLY A 221 14.49 5.04 -15.76
C GLY A 221 14.70 4.32 -14.43
N LYS A 222 14.50 2.99 -14.37
CA LYS A 222 14.77 2.18 -13.18
C LYS A 222 16.25 2.20 -12.84
N ILE A 223 17.12 1.67 -13.70
CA ILE A 223 18.56 1.61 -13.42
C ILE A 223 19.20 2.97 -13.73
N VAL A 224 19.88 3.55 -12.74
CA VAL A 224 20.59 4.84 -12.86
C VAL A 224 21.98 4.76 -12.26
N SER A 225 22.96 5.38 -12.94
CA SER A 225 24.35 5.48 -12.46
C SER A 225 24.96 4.18 -11.91
N PRO A 226 24.91 3.05 -12.64
CA PRO A 226 25.54 1.81 -12.20
C PRO A 226 27.04 2.01 -11.96
N ARG A 227 27.62 1.33 -10.97
CA ARG A 227 29.05 1.42 -10.65
C ARG A 227 29.60 0.06 -10.26
N ASP A 228 30.69 -0.35 -10.92
CA ASP A 228 31.47 -1.50 -10.54
C ASP A 228 32.83 -1.06 -10.00
N TYR A 229 33.05 -1.21 -8.69
CA TYR A 229 34.32 -0.91 -8.04
C TYR A 229 35.30 -2.10 -8.03
N VAL A 230 34.86 -3.28 -8.47
CA VAL A 230 35.70 -4.47 -8.60
C VAL A 230 36.46 -4.41 -9.91
N ASP A 231 35.73 -4.20 -11.02
CA ASP A 231 36.29 -4.19 -12.37
C ASP A 231 36.54 -2.76 -12.91
N GLY A 232 36.05 -1.74 -12.20
CA GLY A 232 36.34 -0.32 -12.50
C GLY A 232 35.51 0.26 -13.65
N ASP A 233 34.31 -0.26 -13.87
CA ASP A 233 33.43 0.15 -14.97
C ASP A 233 31.98 0.43 -14.52
N LEU A 234 31.04 0.40 -15.46
CA LEU A 234 29.62 0.68 -15.25
C LEU A 234 28.76 -0.58 -15.34
N GLN A 235 29.37 -1.77 -15.26
CA GLN A 235 28.72 -3.07 -15.42
C GLN A 235 28.87 -3.90 -14.14
N PRO A 236 28.11 -3.57 -13.06
CA PRO A 236 28.17 -4.27 -11.77
C PRO A 236 27.55 -5.67 -11.81
N LEU A 237 28.03 -6.52 -12.71
CA LEU A 237 27.51 -7.85 -12.98
C LEU A 237 28.01 -8.87 -11.96
N PRO A 238 27.19 -9.87 -11.60
CA PRO A 238 27.62 -10.93 -10.70
C PRO A 238 28.68 -11.82 -11.36
N VAL A 239 29.66 -12.28 -10.59
CA VAL A 239 30.67 -13.26 -11.03
C VAL A 239 30.72 -14.40 -10.01
N GLY A 240 30.67 -15.65 -10.49
CA GLY A 240 30.71 -16.83 -9.62
C GLY A 240 29.48 -16.92 -8.71
N GLU A 241 29.71 -16.99 -7.40
CA GLU A 241 28.65 -17.09 -6.38
C GLU A 241 28.15 -15.73 -5.87
N ASN A 242 28.55 -14.63 -6.51
CA ASN A 242 28.14 -13.27 -6.11
C ASN A 242 26.72 -12.93 -6.60
N TYR A 243 25.70 -13.62 -6.11
CA TYR A 243 24.31 -13.42 -6.50
C TYR A 243 23.45 -12.73 -5.43
N HIS A 244 24.04 -12.20 -4.36
CA HIS A 244 23.31 -11.65 -3.21
C HIS A 244 22.68 -10.27 -3.49
N GLY A 245 23.31 -9.44 -4.32
CA GLY A 245 22.81 -8.08 -4.62
C GLY A 245 21.47 -8.06 -5.35
N THR A 246 21.24 -8.99 -6.29
CA THR A 246 20.00 -9.05 -7.08
C THR A 246 18.74 -9.21 -6.21
N PRO A 247 18.63 -10.20 -5.30
CA PRO A 247 17.46 -10.30 -4.42
C PRO A 247 17.36 -9.12 -3.43
N CYS A 248 18.48 -8.52 -3.00
CA CYS A 248 18.45 -7.29 -2.20
C CYS A 248 17.82 -6.11 -2.98
N ALA A 249 18.17 -5.96 -4.26
CA ALA A 249 17.53 -4.97 -5.13
C ALA A 249 16.05 -5.31 -5.39
N GLY A 250 15.71 -6.59 -5.55
CA GLY A 250 14.34 -7.05 -5.76
C GLY A 250 13.39 -6.63 -4.63
N VAL A 251 13.73 -6.93 -3.38
CA VAL A 251 12.88 -6.54 -2.23
C VAL A 251 12.78 -5.02 -2.05
N ALA A 252 13.80 -4.28 -2.46
CA ALA A 252 13.81 -2.82 -2.33
C ALA A 252 13.01 -2.12 -3.44
N VAL A 253 13.25 -2.50 -4.70
CA VAL A 253 12.89 -1.70 -5.87
C VAL A 253 12.50 -2.53 -7.11
N ALA A 254 12.14 -3.81 -6.98
CA ALA A 254 11.48 -4.51 -8.09
C ALA A 254 10.23 -3.72 -8.55
N GLU A 255 10.00 -3.68 -9.86
CA GLU A 255 8.87 -2.98 -10.47
C GLU A 255 7.52 -3.59 -10.07
N ASP A 256 6.46 -2.76 -10.12
CA ASP A 256 5.09 -3.24 -10.30
C ASP A 256 4.83 -3.20 -11.81
N ASN A 257 5.03 -4.33 -12.47
CA ASN A 257 4.95 -4.47 -13.93
C ASN A 257 4.01 -5.61 -14.35
N GLY A 258 3.32 -6.23 -13.38
CA GLY A 258 2.38 -7.33 -13.60
C GLY A 258 3.04 -8.70 -13.71
N GLN A 259 4.31 -8.84 -13.34
CA GLN A 259 5.04 -10.11 -13.39
C GLN A 259 6.02 -10.24 -12.23
N GLY A 260 6.36 -11.48 -11.85
CA GLY A 260 7.37 -11.70 -10.82
C GLY A 260 6.96 -11.13 -9.46
N VAL A 261 7.88 -10.40 -8.82
CA VAL A 261 7.72 -9.81 -7.47
C VAL A 261 7.70 -8.28 -7.55
N VAL A 262 7.20 -7.64 -6.51
CA VAL A 262 7.23 -6.17 -6.35
C VAL A 262 8.16 -5.78 -5.19
N GLY A 263 8.91 -4.70 -5.35
CA GLY A 263 9.73 -4.13 -4.27
C GLY A 263 8.89 -3.26 -3.33
N ILE A 264 9.44 -2.87 -2.17
CA ILE A 264 8.74 -1.92 -1.29
C ILE A 264 8.57 -0.53 -1.93
N ALA A 265 9.51 -0.12 -2.79
CA ALA A 265 9.50 1.17 -3.48
C ALA A 265 9.61 1.00 -5.01
N PRO A 266 8.59 0.40 -5.66
CA PRO A 266 8.67 0.04 -7.09
C PRO A 266 8.80 1.27 -8.00
N GLY A 267 8.31 2.44 -7.59
CA GLY A 267 8.43 3.70 -8.33
C GLY A 267 9.80 4.38 -8.23
N CYS A 268 10.67 3.97 -7.30
CA CYS A 268 12.00 4.57 -7.12
C CYS A 268 13.02 4.10 -8.17
N ALA A 269 14.03 4.92 -8.43
CA ALA A 269 15.17 4.52 -9.25
C ALA A 269 16.17 3.69 -8.44
N PHE A 270 16.91 2.83 -9.12
CA PHE A 270 17.85 1.86 -8.61
C PHE A 270 19.27 2.21 -9.05
N MET A 271 20.19 2.40 -8.10
CA MET A 271 21.62 2.54 -8.36
C MET A 271 22.36 1.27 -7.91
N PRO A 272 22.70 0.34 -8.84
CA PRO A 272 23.48 -0.84 -8.52
C PRO A 272 24.95 -0.46 -8.31
N VAL A 273 25.52 -0.84 -7.16
CA VAL A 273 26.91 -0.58 -6.81
C VAL A 273 27.58 -1.87 -6.40
N ARG A 274 28.43 -2.41 -7.28
CA ARG A 274 29.18 -3.64 -7.01
C ARG A 274 30.48 -3.35 -6.28
N VAL A 275 30.71 -4.08 -5.20
CA VAL A 275 31.93 -4.03 -4.38
C VAL A 275 32.41 -5.44 -4.05
N ASN A 276 33.71 -5.57 -3.77
CA ASN A 276 34.26 -6.81 -3.22
C ASN A 276 34.27 -6.70 -1.69
N ILE A 277 33.20 -7.20 -1.05
CA ILE A 277 32.96 -7.06 0.40
C ILE A 277 34.16 -7.58 1.22
N ASP A 278 34.81 -8.66 0.78
CA ASP A 278 35.96 -9.26 1.46
C ASP A 278 37.25 -8.42 1.37
N GLN A 279 37.30 -7.43 0.47
CA GLN A 279 38.49 -6.62 0.19
C GLN A 279 38.25 -5.11 0.33
N LEU A 280 37.19 -4.71 1.05
CA LEU A 280 36.91 -3.31 1.34
C LEU A 280 37.88 -2.74 2.38
N SER A 281 38.77 -1.85 1.93
CA SER A 281 39.56 -1.00 2.83
C SER A 281 38.76 0.23 3.28
N ASP A 282 39.12 0.82 4.42
CA ASP A 282 38.51 2.06 4.92
C ASP A 282 38.60 3.22 3.92
N HIS A 283 39.69 3.28 3.15
CA HIS A 283 39.86 4.28 2.10
C HIS A 283 38.86 4.09 0.96
N ASN A 284 38.68 2.84 0.51
CA ASN A 284 37.71 2.50 -0.54
C ASN A 284 36.29 2.76 -0.07
N LEU A 285 35.94 2.35 1.17
CA LEU A 285 34.64 2.64 1.78
C LEU A 285 34.33 4.14 1.76
N LYS A 286 35.28 4.97 2.20
CA LYS A 286 35.11 6.42 2.14
C LYS A 286 34.78 6.89 0.73
N ILE A 287 35.58 6.50 -0.27
CA ILE A 287 35.41 6.96 -1.66
C ILE A 287 34.06 6.49 -2.22
N ILE A 288 33.74 5.21 -2.05
CA ILE A 288 32.50 4.62 -2.57
C ILE A 288 31.28 5.36 -2.01
N PHE A 289 31.19 5.52 -0.69
CA PHE A 289 30.05 6.20 -0.07
C PHE A 289 29.99 7.69 -0.45
N ASP A 290 31.13 8.34 -0.65
CA ASP A 290 31.17 9.72 -1.14
C ASP A 290 30.60 9.88 -2.54
N GLU A 291 30.97 9.00 -3.46
CA GLU A 291 30.46 9.03 -4.84
C GLU A 291 28.99 8.63 -4.91
N VAL A 292 28.60 7.58 -4.18
CA VAL A 292 27.20 7.12 -4.11
C VAL A 292 26.29 8.23 -3.56
N ALA A 293 26.71 8.90 -2.49
CA ALA A 293 25.93 9.97 -1.87
C ALA A 293 25.77 11.23 -2.73
N LYS A 294 26.44 11.35 -3.88
CA LYS A 294 26.16 12.45 -4.84
C LYS A 294 24.88 12.20 -5.64
N VAL A 295 24.45 10.95 -5.75
CA VAL A 295 23.35 10.52 -6.61
C VAL A 295 22.21 9.91 -5.79
N ALA A 296 22.54 9.10 -4.78
CA ALA A 296 21.57 8.34 -3.99
C ALA A 296 20.89 9.17 -2.91
N ASP A 297 19.61 8.90 -2.68
CA ASP A 297 18.84 9.40 -1.53
C ASP A 297 18.79 8.38 -0.40
N VAL A 298 18.77 7.10 -0.74
CA VAL A 298 18.79 5.97 0.19
C VAL A 298 19.94 5.05 -0.19
N ILE A 299 20.70 4.58 0.79
CA ILE A 299 21.83 3.67 0.62
C ILE A 299 21.55 2.42 1.46
N SER A 300 21.46 1.27 0.82
CA SER A 300 21.18 -0.03 1.46
C SER A 300 22.41 -0.93 1.40
N CYS A 301 22.82 -1.45 2.56
CA CYS A 301 23.97 -2.36 2.70
C CYS A 301 23.55 -3.60 3.50
N SER A 302 23.54 -4.76 2.83
CA SER A 302 23.13 -6.04 3.42
C SER A 302 24.32 -6.91 3.82
N TRP A 303 25.36 -6.28 4.37
CA TRP A 303 26.62 -6.90 4.78
C TRP A 303 27.16 -6.24 6.04
N GLY A 304 28.10 -6.91 6.71
CA GLY A 304 28.72 -6.39 7.93
C GLY A 304 29.76 -7.36 8.49
N PRO A 305 30.55 -6.92 9.48
CA PRO A 305 31.57 -7.75 10.10
C PRO A 305 30.95 -8.91 10.89
N PRO A 306 31.69 -10.02 11.06
CA PRO A 306 31.34 -11.03 12.06
C PRO A 306 31.41 -10.46 13.49
N PRO A 307 30.88 -11.16 14.51
CA PRO A 307 30.83 -10.70 15.91
C PRO A 307 32.21 -10.55 16.54
N THR A 308 32.90 -9.47 16.20
CA THR A 308 34.28 -9.14 16.56
C THR A 308 34.35 -7.65 16.89
N HIS A 309 35.49 -7.17 17.38
CA HIS A 309 35.70 -5.74 17.59
C HIS A 309 36.10 -5.07 16.27
N ALA A 310 35.12 -4.55 15.53
CA ALA A 310 35.28 -3.92 14.22
C ALA A 310 34.72 -2.48 14.24
N PRO A 311 35.36 -1.55 14.97
CA PRO A 311 34.97 -0.13 14.96
C PRO A 311 35.21 0.48 13.58
N LEU A 312 34.41 1.48 13.21
CA LEU A 312 34.66 2.25 11.98
C LEU A 312 35.92 3.10 12.13
N HIS A 313 36.74 3.12 11.09
CA HIS A 313 37.79 4.12 10.96
C HIS A 313 37.17 5.53 10.94
N SER A 314 37.82 6.50 11.61
CA SER A 314 37.27 7.85 11.81
C SER A 314 36.85 8.53 10.51
N THR A 315 37.59 8.32 9.42
CA THR A 315 37.24 8.91 8.11
C THR A 315 35.95 8.34 7.51
N VAL A 316 35.64 7.06 7.75
CA VAL A 316 34.40 6.42 7.30
C VAL A 316 33.25 6.90 8.19
N LYS A 317 33.45 6.95 9.51
CA LYS A 317 32.51 7.51 10.48
C LYS A 317 32.11 8.96 10.15
N ASP A 318 33.09 9.82 9.90
CA ASP A 318 32.85 11.22 9.52
C ASP A 318 32.15 11.33 8.16
N THR A 319 32.43 10.40 7.24
CA THR A 319 31.74 10.32 5.95
C THR A 319 30.28 9.97 6.13
N PHE A 320 29.94 8.98 6.95
CA PHE A 320 28.55 8.61 7.24
C PHE A 320 27.78 9.77 7.87
N THR A 321 28.36 10.43 8.87
CA THR A 321 27.77 11.64 9.48
C THR A 321 27.51 12.73 8.43
N ARG A 322 28.48 13.03 7.57
CA ARG A 322 28.35 14.08 6.55
C ARG A 322 27.31 13.73 5.49
N ILE A 323 27.33 12.52 4.94
CA ILE A 323 26.39 12.14 3.87
C ILE A 323 24.98 11.99 4.43
N ALA A 324 24.81 11.58 5.68
CA ALA A 324 23.49 11.51 6.32
C ALA A 324 22.85 12.90 6.57
N THR A 325 23.66 13.95 6.67
CA THR A 325 23.19 15.32 6.97
C THR A 325 23.16 16.24 5.76
N SER A 326 24.01 15.99 4.77
CA SER A 326 24.21 16.89 3.62
C SER A 326 24.47 16.17 2.29
N GLY A 327 24.42 14.85 2.29
CA GLY A 327 24.46 14.04 1.08
C GLY A 327 23.17 14.13 0.27
N GLY A 328 23.14 13.30 -0.76
CA GLY A 328 22.06 13.21 -1.74
C GLY A 328 22.12 14.33 -2.79
N PRO A 329 21.42 14.11 -3.91
CA PRO A 329 21.39 15.06 -5.03
C PRO A 329 20.81 16.43 -4.63
N ARG A 330 20.03 16.46 -3.56
CA ARG A 330 19.37 17.66 -3.02
C ARG A 330 20.04 18.23 -1.77
N ARG A 331 21.18 17.67 -1.34
CA ARG A 331 21.94 18.13 -0.16
C ARG A 331 21.13 18.12 1.14
N LYS A 332 20.18 17.19 1.26
CA LYS A 332 19.29 17.04 2.43
C LYS A 332 19.71 15.91 3.37
N GLY A 333 20.75 15.16 3.00
CA GLY A 333 21.12 13.92 3.68
C GLY A 333 20.63 12.68 2.94
N CYS A 334 21.44 11.63 2.97
CA CYS A 334 21.06 10.28 2.56
C CYS A 334 20.52 9.51 3.78
N VAL A 335 19.51 8.67 3.58
CA VAL A 335 19.19 7.61 4.53
C VAL A 335 20.18 6.46 4.31
N ILE A 336 20.86 6.01 5.37
CA ILE A 336 21.84 4.92 5.28
C ILE A 336 21.30 3.75 6.11
N CYS A 337 21.09 2.61 5.46
CA CYS A 337 20.59 1.39 6.10
C CYS A 337 21.67 0.31 6.11
N PHE A 338 21.91 -0.29 7.27
CA PHE A 338 22.76 -1.48 7.42
C PHE A 338 22.01 -2.60 8.12
N ALA A 339 22.20 -3.82 7.63
CA ALA A 339 21.75 -5.01 8.33
C ALA A 339 22.52 -5.19 9.66
N ALA A 340 21.83 -5.65 10.71
CA ALA A 340 22.46 -5.97 11.99
C ALA A 340 23.46 -7.15 11.92
N ALA A 341 23.37 -7.95 10.86
CA ALA A 341 24.04 -9.23 10.60
C ALA A 341 23.38 -10.46 11.27
N ASN A 342 23.91 -11.66 10.97
CA ASN A 342 23.16 -12.93 11.05
C ASN A 342 23.73 -13.97 12.04
N PHE A 343 24.36 -13.54 13.13
CA PHE A 343 25.12 -14.43 14.02
C PHE A 343 24.45 -14.68 15.39
N ASN A 344 23.23 -14.20 15.59
CA ASN A 344 22.55 -14.16 16.90
C ASN A 344 23.41 -13.47 17.99
N ALA A 345 24.18 -12.45 17.58
CA ALA A 345 25.20 -11.83 18.40
C ALA A 345 24.81 -10.41 18.83
N PRO A 346 25.37 -9.90 19.94
CA PRO A 346 25.27 -8.48 20.22
C PRO A 346 26.00 -7.68 19.14
N ILE A 347 25.40 -6.57 18.67
CA ILE A 347 26.09 -5.63 17.76
C ILE A 347 27.07 -4.70 18.50
N ASN A 348 26.88 -4.53 19.81
CA ASN A 348 27.75 -3.75 20.68
C ASN A 348 27.82 -4.40 22.08
N ALA A 349 29.00 -4.89 22.45
CA ALA A 349 29.26 -5.48 23.76
C ALA A 349 30.72 -5.20 24.18
N PRO A 350 31.02 -3.99 24.69
CA PRO A 350 32.40 -3.56 24.96
C PRO A 350 33.06 -4.31 26.12
N ASN A 351 32.27 -4.92 27.00
CA ASN A 351 32.75 -5.67 28.17
C ASN A 351 32.63 -7.20 28.01
N HIS A 352 32.37 -7.68 26.79
CA HIS A 352 32.21 -9.10 26.56
C HIS A 352 33.55 -9.85 26.65
N THR A 353 33.54 -11.06 27.21
CA THR A 353 34.77 -11.85 27.44
C THR A 353 34.80 -13.19 26.72
N GLY A 354 33.72 -13.56 26.02
CA GLY A 354 33.71 -14.78 25.22
C GLY A 354 32.36 -15.06 24.55
N PHE A 355 32.26 -14.87 23.22
CA PHE A 355 31.05 -15.18 22.44
C PHE A 355 31.30 -16.32 21.47
N LEU A 356 30.47 -17.36 21.52
CA LEU A 356 30.51 -18.47 20.58
C LEU A 356 29.52 -18.22 19.45
N TRP A 357 29.98 -18.30 18.21
CA TRP A 357 29.16 -18.09 17.01
C TRP A 357 29.53 -19.08 15.91
N ARG A 358 28.69 -19.23 14.90
CA ARG A 358 28.98 -20.03 13.70
C ARG A 358 29.35 -19.13 12.54
N ASP A 359 30.43 -19.45 11.85
CA ASP A 359 30.75 -18.81 10.57
C ASP A 359 29.92 -19.39 9.42
N TYR A 360 29.99 -18.75 8.25
CA TYR A 360 29.25 -19.14 7.03
C TYR A 360 29.63 -20.53 6.48
N LYS A 361 30.67 -21.17 7.02
CA LYS A 361 31.02 -22.57 6.71
C LYS A 361 30.52 -23.54 7.79
N GLY A 362 29.64 -23.08 8.68
CA GLY A 362 29.09 -23.85 9.80
C GLY A 362 30.09 -24.12 10.93
N ARG A 363 31.28 -23.50 10.93
CA ARG A 363 32.32 -23.76 11.93
C ARG A 363 32.10 -22.91 13.17
N PHE A 364 32.25 -23.50 14.34
CA PHE A 364 32.24 -22.74 15.59
C PHE A 364 33.47 -21.84 15.69
N ARG A 365 33.21 -20.59 16.04
CA ARG A 365 34.17 -19.52 16.28
C ARG A 365 33.93 -18.94 17.66
N LYS A 366 35.01 -18.47 18.28
CA LYS A 366 34.95 -17.78 19.55
C LYS A 366 35.57 -16.41 19.40
N THR A 367 34.87 -15.39 19.86
CA THR A 367 35.42 -14.05 20.02
C THR A 367 35.75 -13.84 21.47
N ASP A 368 37.05 -13.75 21.76
CA ASP A 368 37.59 -13.42 23.07
C ASP A 368 37.80 -11.90 23.14
N GLY A 369 36.91 -11.19 23.84
CA GLY A 369 36.97 -9.73 23.99
C GLY A 369 35.72 -9.00 23.46
N PRO A 370 35.83 -7.66 23.30
CA PRO A 370 34.69 -6.82 22.92
C PRO A 370 34.13 -7.18 21.54
N ILE A 371 32.84 -6.91 21.36
CA ILE A 371 32.17 -6.97 20.06
C ILE A 371 31.66 -5.58 19.72
N GLU A 372 31.93 -5.14 18.49
CA GLU A 372 31.42 -3.89 17.94
C GLU A 372 31.28 -4.04 16.43
N ASN A 373 30.05 -3.92 15.92
CA ASN A 373 29.79 -3.72 14.50
C ASN A 373 29.73 -2.22 14.22
N GLY A 374 30.87 -1.62 13.85
CA GLY A 374 31.02 -0.17 13.66
C GLY A 374 30.00 0.45 12.71
N PHE A 375 29.58 -0.28 11.67
CA PHE A 375 28.56 0.19 10.72
C PHE A 375 27.19 0.30 11.38
N ALA A 376 26.79 -0.76 12.10
CA ALA A 376 25.48 -0.88 12.75
C ALA A 376 25.33 -0.04 14.04
N VAL A 377 26.43 0.38 14.68
CA VAL A 377 26.37 1.22 15.89
C VAL A 377 26.49 2.72 15.58
N HIS A 378 26.67 3.08 14.30
CA HIS A 378 26.81 4.47 13.91
C HIS A 378 25.50 5.26 14.13
N PRO A 379 25.50 6.43 14.79
CA PRO A 379 24.27 7.13 15.19
C PRO A 379 23.43 7.68 14.02
N HIS A 380 24.02 7.80 12.84
CA HIS A 380 23.32 8.23 11.61
C HIS A 380 22.95 7.08 10.66
N VAL A 381 23.10 5.83 11.10
CA VAL A 381 22.71 4.64 10.34
C VAL A 381 21.41 4.09 10.92
N VAL A 382 20.49 3.74 10.03
CA VAL A 382 19.30 2.95 10.35
C VAL A 382 19.73 1.48 10.38
N THR A 383 19.89 0.95 11.57
CA THR A 383 20.30 -0.44 11.77
C THR A 383 19.08 -1.34 11.82
N VAL A 384 19.05 -2.34 10.94
CA VAL A 384 17.88 -3.18 10.69
C VAL A 384 18.10 -4.59 11.23
N ALA A 385 17.31 -4.98 12.24
CA ALA A 385 17.19 -6.36 12.69
C ALA A 385 16.15 -7.12 11.85
N ALA A 386 16.15 -8.46 11.94
CA ALA A 386 15.20 -9.31 11.23
C ALA A 386 14.09 -9.84 12.15
N SER A 387 12.85 -9.83 11.67
CA SER A 387 11.70 -10.50 12.29
C SER A 387 11.18 -11.64 11.44
N THR A 388 10.41 -12.53 12.06
CA THR A 388 9.82 -13.72 11.42
C THR A 388 8.37 -13.47 11.02
N SER A 389 7.79 -14.40 10.25
CA SER A 389 6.36 -14.42 9.94
C SER A 389 5.45 -14.51 11.19
N GLN A 390 5.98 -14.82 12.36
CA GLN A 390 5.25 -14.79 13.63
C GLN A 390 5.39 -13.46 14.37
N ASN A 391 5.93 -12.43 13.72
CA ASN A 391 6.23 -11.12 14.29
C ASN A 391 7.10 -11.24 15.56
N ARG A 392 8.11 -12.11 15.48
CA ARG A 392 9.13 -12.32 16.53
C ARG A 392 10.51 -12.03 15.96
N HIS A 393 11.43 -11.63 16.82
CA HIS A 393 12.86 -11.55 16.48
C HIS A 393 13.34 -12.87 15.84
N ALA A 394 14.01 -12.78 14.70
CA ALA A 394 14.56 -13.94 14.01
C ALA A 394 15.77 -14.49 14.78
N GLU A 395 15.90 -15.80 14.86
CA GLU A 395 16.91 -16.45 15.70
C GLU A 395 18.34 -16.10 15.30
N TYR A 396 18.60 -15.90 14.00
CA TYR A 396 19.92 -15.51 13.51
C TYR A 396 20.19 -14.01 13.67
N SER A 397 19.17 -13.17 13.86
CA SER A 397 19.34 -11.72 13.85
C SER A 397 20.25 -11.30 14.99
N ASN A 398 21.26 -10.48 14.68
CA ASN A 398 21.98 -9.79 15.73
C ASN A 398 21.07 -8.78 16.44
N TRP A 399 21.43 -8.45 17.68
CA TRP A 399 20.61 -7.67 18.61
C TRP A 399 21.44 -6.63 19.37
N GLY A 400 20.80 -5.61 19.92
CA GLY A 400 21.46 -4.54 20.69
C GLY A 400 20.56 -3.33 20.88
N GLN A 401 21.01 -2.36 21.67
CA GLN A 401 20.26 -1.12 21.90
C GLN A 401 20.32 -0.16 20.71
N GLU A 402 21.30 -0.36 19.83
CA GLU A 402 21.55 0.45 18.64
C GLU A 402 20.69 0.03 17.44
N ILE A 403 19.92 -1.06 17.55
CA ILE A 403 18.93 -1.45 16.54
C ILE A 403 17.89 -0.33 16.41
N SER A 404 17.72 0.18 15.20
CA SER A 404 16.76 1.27 14.92
C SER A 404 15.38 0.72 14.66
N VAL A 405 15.28 -0.33 13.83
CA VAL A 405 14.03 -0.95 13.40
C VAL A 405 14.22 -2.44 13.17
N CYS A 406 13.12 -3.17 13.09
CA CYS A 406 13.09 -4.58 12.71
C CYS A 406 12.22 -4.74 11.47
N ALA A 407 12.69 -5.48 10.47
CA ALA A 407 11.97 -5.71 9.22
C ALA A 407 11.73 -7.20 8.95
N PRO A 408 10.64 -7.58 8.27
CA PRO A 408 10.29 -8.98 8.11
C PRO A 408 11.26 -9.74 7.21
N SER A 409 11.61 -10.93 7.66
CA SER A 409 12.49 -11.90 7.00
C SER A 409 12.07 -13.32 7.42
N ASN A 410 12.87 -14.33 7.09
CA ASN A 410 12.63 -15.70 7.51
C ASN A 410 13.17 -15.98 8.94
N ASN A 411 12.96 -17.20 9.44
CA ASN A 411 13.67 -17.73 10.61
C ASN A 411 14.73 -18.79 10.23
N PHE A 412 15.12 -18.80 8.95
CA PHE A 412 16.15 -19.70 8.47
C PHE A 412 17.49 -19.03 8.74
N ASN A 413 18.33 -19.65 9.58
CA ASN A 413 19.70 -19.18 9.69
C ASN A 413 20.39 -19.44 8.33
N PRO A 414 20.87 -18.42 7.61
CA PRO A 414 21.57 -18.63 6.35
C PRO A 414 22.91 -19.38 6.51
N MET A 415 23.31 -19.73 7.73
CA MET A 415 24.58 -20.41 8.09
C MET A 415 24.44 -21.81 8.68
#